data_AF-D6SL53-F1
#
_entry.id   AF-D6SL53-F1
#
_cell.length_a   1.000
_cell.length_b   1.000
_cell.length_c   1.000
_cell.angle_alpha   90.00
_cell.angle_beta   90.00
_cell.angle_gamma   90.00
#
_symmetry.space_group_name_H-M   'P 1'
#
loop_
_entity.id
_entity.type
_entity.pdbx_description
1 polymer ?
#
loop_
_entity_poly.entity_id
_entity_poly.type
_entity_poly.pdbx_seq_one_letter_code
_entity_poly.pdbx_strand_id
1 'polypeptide(L)'
;MRLHEDKDLFVDVVRASAWKYAMRAVYIEKDYWATYALKNVFTSPVKESVVFKGGTSLSKVYGIIDRFSEDVDLALVTIQGADTGHGDSPALIF
;
A
#
# COMPACT_ATOMS: atom_id res chain seq x y z
N MET A 1 -13.62 4.33 4.75
CA MET A 1 -13.41 4.86 6.10
C MET A 1 -11.99 5.41 6.22
N ARG A 2 -11.84 6.60 6.80
CA ARG A 2 -10.56 7.21 7.15
C ARG A 2 -10.44 7.21 8.68
N LEU A 3 -9.95 6.10 9.24
CA LEU A 3 -9.88 5.89 10.68
C LEU A 3 -9.14 7.03 11.42
N HIS A 4 -8.09 7.59 10.82
CA HIS A 4 -7.31 8.69 11.40
C HIS A 4 -8.05 10.05 11.52
N GLU A 5 -9.25 10.19 10.95
CA GLU A 5 -10.07 11.40 11.14
C GLU A 5 -10.68 11.47 12.55
N ASP A 6 -10.89 10.30 13.19
CA ASP A 6 -11.27 10.18 14.60
C ASP A 6 -10.01 9.79 15.40
N LYS A 7 -9.38 10.78 16.04
CA LYS A 7 -8.09 10.58 16.72
C LYS A 7 -8.17 9.64 17.91
N ASP A 8 -9.26 9.71 18.67
CA ASP A 8 -9.44 8.89 19.87
C ASP A 8 -9.66 7.43 19.46
N LEU A 9 -10.57 7.20 18.51
CA LEU A 9 -10.80 5.87 17.95
C LEU A 9 -9.54 5.31 17.27
N PHE A 10 -8.78 6.14 16.54
CA PHE A 10 -7.54 5.72 15.90
C PHE A 10 -6.52 5.20 16.91
N VAL A 11 -6.30 5.93 18.01
CA VAL A 11 -5.39 5.51 19.07
C VAL A 11 -5.85 4.21 19.71
N ASP A 12 -7.14 4.08 19.99
CA ASP A 12 -7.69 2.88 20.62
C ASP A 12 -7.56 1.64 19.73
N VAL A 13 -7.85 1.78 18.42
CA VAL A 13 -7.70 0.68 17.45
C VAL A 13 -6.23 0.30 17.25
N VAL A 14 -5.32 1.27 17.21
CA VAL A 14 -3.88 1.02 17.13
C VAL A 14 -3.40 0.23 18.35
N ARG A 15 -3.80 0.63 19.55
CA ARG A 15 -3.46 -0.08 20.81
C ARG A 15 -4.06 -1.48 20.87
N ALA A 16 -5.34 -1.64 20.52
CA ALA A 16 -6.01 -2.93 20.52
C ALA A 16 -5.38 -3.89 19.51
N SER A 17 -5.00 -3.40 18.32
CA SER A 17 -4.30 -4.19 17.31
C SER A 17 -2.90 -4.57 17.75
N ALA A 18 -2.15 -3.64 18.34
CA ALA A 18 -0.82 -3.89 18.90
C ALA A 18 -0.85 -5.03 19.93
N TRP A 19 -1.84 -5.01 20.83
CA TRP A 19 -2.05 -6.08 21.80
C TRP A 19 -2.41 -7.41 21.12
N LYS A 20 -3.37 -7.40 20.19
CA LYS A 20 -3.82 -8.61 19.47
C LYS A 20 -2.71 -9.31 18.70
N TYR A 21 -1.83 -8.54 18.05
CA TYR A 21 -0.76 -9.07 17.21
C TYR A 21 0.58 -9.20 17.95
N ALA A 22 0.63 -8.91 19.27
CA ALA A 22 1.87 -8.86 20.04
C ALA A 22 2.96 -7.99 19.38
N MET A 23 2.54 -6.86 18.81
CA MET A 23 3.41 -5.91 18.11
C MET A 23 3.47 -4.58 18.85
N ARG A 24 4.54 -3.81 18.63
CA ARG A 24 4.60 -2.43 19.14
C ARG A 24 3.59 -1.57 18.38
N ALA A 25 2.85 -0.72 19.11
CA ALA A 25 1.86 0.20 18.54
C ALA A 25 2.41 1.06 17.38
N VAL A 26 3.66 1.50 17.49
CA VAL A 26 4.35 2.25 16.42
C VAL A 26 4.39 1.49 15.09
N TYR A 27 4.48 0.16 15.10
CA TYR A 27 4.49 -0.63 13.88
C TYR A 27 3.11 -0.76 13.25
N ILE A 28 2.07 -0.88 14.07
CA ILE A 28 0.68 -0.88 13.59
C ILE A 28 0.35 0.48 12.96
N GLU A 29 0.71 1.57 13.63
CA GLU A 29 0.47 2.92 13.11
C GLU A 29 1.22 3.16 11.79
N LYS A 30 2.50 2.76 11.72
CA LYS A 30 3.27 2.85 10.48
C LYS A 30 2.68 2.02 9.34
N ASP A 31 2.25 0.78 9.60
CA ASP A 31 1.60 -0.07 8.58
C ASP A 31 0.28 0.56 8.08
N TYR A 32 -0.49 1.18 8.98
CA TYR A 32 -1.70 1.91 8.63
C TYR A 32 -1.40 3.04 7.65
N TRP A 33 -0.41 3.88 7.94
CA TRP A 33 -0.06 5.01 7.08
C TRP A 33 0.51 4.57 5.73
N ALA A 34 1.36 3.54 5.70
CA ALA A 34 1.86 2.95 4.45
C ALA A 34 0.72 2.41 3.58
N THR A 35 -0.22 1.68 4.19
CA THR A 35 -1.41 1.15 3.50
C THR A 35 -2.32 2.28 3.01
N TYR A 36 -2.50 3.34 3.80
CA TYR A 36 -3.29 4.50 3.42
C TYR A 36 -2.66 5.26 2.25
N ALA A 37 -1.34 5.47 2.25
CA ALA A 37 -0.61 6.09 1.15
C ALA A 37 -0.76 5.27 -0.15
N LEU A 38 -0.53 3.95 -0.08
CA LEU A 38 -0.75 3.04 -1.20
C LEU A 38 -2.18 3.12 -1.74
N LYS A 39 -3.18 3.10 -0.85
CA LYS A 39 -4.58 3.26 -1.24
C LYS A 39 -4.81 4.57 -2.01
N ASN A 40 -4.28 5.70 -1.53
CA ASN A 40 -4.46 6.98 -2.22
C ASN A 40 -3.80 6.99 -3.59
N VAL A 41 -2.58 6.46 -3.71
CA VAL A 41 -1.88 6.33 -5.00
C VAL A 41 -2.70 5.50 -5.99
N PHE A 42 -3.10 4.29 -5.60
CA PHE A 42 -3.81 3.35 -6.47
C PHE A 42 -5.30 3.64 -6.67
N THR A 43 -5.84 4.68 -6.01
CA THR A 43 -7.19 5.23 -6.29
C THR A 43 -7.13 6.56 -7.03
N SER A 44 -5.94 7.10 -7.28
CA SER A 44 -5.74 8.36 -8.00
C SER A 44 -5.63 8.14 -9.52
N PRO A 45 -5.67 9.22 -10.33
CA PRO A 45 -5.50 9.14 -11.78
C PRO A 45 -4.15 8.58 -12.23
N VAL A 46 -3.11 8.62 -11.39
CA VAL A 46 -1.77 8.13 -11.76
C VAL A 46 -1.60 6.62 -11.62
N LYS A 47 -2.62 5.89 -11.13
CA LYS A 47 -2.53 4.44 -10.84
C LYS A 47 -2.03 3.60 -12.02
N GLU A 48 -2.37 3.98 -13.26
CA GLU A 48 -1.95 3.26 -14.49
C GLU A 48 -0.47 3.44 -14.82
N SER A 49 0.18 4.43 -14.19
CA SER A 49 1.59 4.78 -14.39
C SER A 49 2.46 4.44 -13.19
N VAL A 50 1.92 3.74 -12.19
CA VAL A 50 2.62 3.43 -10.93
C VAL A 50 2.57 1.93 -10.67
N VAL A 51 3.73 1.35 -10.34
CA VAL A 51 3.86 -0.04 -9.91
C VAL A 51 4.36 -0.09 -8.47
N PHE A 52 3.70 -0.87 -7.62
CA PHE A 52 4.15 -1.16 -6.27
C PHE A 52 5.14 -2.33 -6.30
N LYS A 53 6.36 -2.11 -5.78
CA LYS A 53 7.43 -3.10 -5.85
C LYS A 53 8.17 -3.24 -4.51
N GLY A 54 9.30 -3.94 -4.55
CA GLY A 54 10.24 -4.03 -3.43
C GLY A 54 9.83 -5.07 -2.38
N GLY A 55 10.52 -5.05 -1.23
CA GLY A 55 10.28 -6.02 -0.18
C GLY A 55 8.90 -5.86 0.50
N THR A 56 8.34 -4.65 0.46
CA THR A 56 7.01 -4.40 1.03
C THR A 56 5.90 -5.03 0.17
N SER A 57 6.04 -5.09 -1.16
CA SER A 57 5.07 -5.82 -1.98
C SER A 57 5.19 -7.33 -1.77
N LEU A 58 6.41 -7.86 -1.64
CA LEU A 58 6.65 -9.28 -1.35
C LEU A 58 6.06 -9.73 0.00
N SER A 59 6.12 -8.88 1.03
CA SER A 59 5.51 -9.17 2.35
C SER A 59 4.00 -8.93 2.36
N LYS A 60 3.53 -7.74 1.95
CA LYS A 60 2.13 -7.31 2.13
C LYS A 60 1.16 -7.85 1.08
N VAL A 61 1.61 -8.10 -0.15
CA VAL A 61 0.75 -8.61 -1.24
C VAL A 61 0.91 -10.10 -1.41
N TYR A 62 2.16 -10.58 -1.43
CA TYR A 62 2.47 -11.96 -1.77
C TYR A 62 2.71 -12.88 -0.57
N GLY A 63 2.97 -12.35 0.63
CA GLY A 63 3.28 -13.15 1.81
C GLY A 63 4.52 -14.04 1.67
N ILE A 64 5.45 -13.68 0.77
CA ILE A 64 6.65 -14.48 0.46
C ILE A 64 7.73 -14.29 1.55
N ILE A 65 7.74 -13.13 2.20
CA ILE A 65 8.68 -12.82 3.29
C ILE A 65 7.92 -12.31 4.52
N ASP A 66 8.39 -12.70 5.70
CA ASP A 66 7.80 -12.29 6.99
C ASP A 66 8.73 -11.29 7.70
N ARG A 67 8.64 -10.04 7.29
CA ARG A 67 9.31 -8.91 7.96
C ARG A 67 8.42 -7.69 7.96
N PHE A 68 8.48 -6.92 9.04
CA PHE A 68 7.96 -5.56 9.02
C PHE A 68 8.74 -4.73 7.99
N SER A 69 8.04 -3.92 7.21
CA SER A 69 8.64 -3.00 6.25
C SER A 69 8.01 -1.64 6.41
N GLU A 70 8.83 -0.65 6.73
CA GLU A 70 8.43 0.74 6.89
C GLU A 70 8.32 1.47 5.54
N ASP A 71 9.16 1.07 4.59
CA ASP A 71 9.28 1.73 3.30
C ASP A 71 8.20 1.28 2.31
N VAL A 72 7.84 2.16 1.38
CA VAL A 72 7.00 1.86 0.22
C VAL A 72 7.77 2.17 -1.04
N ASP A 73 8.12 1.14 -1.81
CA ASP A 73 8.81 1.31 -3.08
C ASP A 73 7.80 1.42 -4.23
N LEU A 74 7.80 2.56 -4.93
CA LEU A 74 7.00 2.78 -6.12
C LEU A 74 7.91 2.98 -7.33
N ALA A 75 7.54 2.40 -8.46
CA ALA A 75 8.15 2.70 -9.76
C ALA A 75 7.14 3.43 -10.65
N LEU A 76 7.60 4.46 -11.36
CA LEU A 76 6.81 5.11 -12.40
C LEU A 76 7.05 4.40 -13.73
N VAL A 77 5.97 3.97 -14.37
CA VAL A 77 5.99 3.35 -15.69
C VAL A 77 5.39 4.36 -16.67
N THR A 78 6.21 4.85 -17.59
CA THR A 78 5.70 5.59 -18.73
C THR A 78 5.24 4.57 -19.74
N ILE A 79 3.94 4.51 -20.02
CA ILE A 79 3.43 3.77 -21.17
C ILE A 79 3.83 4.59 -22.41
N GLN A 80 5.03 4.35 -22.94
CA GLN A 80 5.36 4.79 -24.30
C GLN A 80 4.54 3.92 -25.25
N GLY A 81 3.44 4.47 -25.75
CA GLY A 81 2.51 3.78 -26.64
C GLY A 81 1.11 3.63 -26.07
N ALA A 82 0.44 4.75 -25.75
CA ALA A 82 -1.01 4.79 -25.93
C ALA A 82 -1.23 4.78 -27.45
N ASP A 83 -1.32 3.56 -28.01
CA ASP A 83 -1.41 3.33 -29.44
C ASP A 83 -2.63 4.04 -30.04
N THR A 84 -2.48 4.50 -31.28
CA THR A 84 -3.61 4.63 -32.20
C THR A 84 -4.20 3.25 -32.43
N GLY A 85 -5.08 2.82 -31.51
CA GLY A 85 -5.99 1.69 -31.65
C GLY A 85 -5.33 0.32 -31.74
N HIS A 86 -5.42 -0.46 -30.67
CA HIS A 86 -6.21 -1.69 -30.59
C HIS A 86 -6.14 -2.18 -29.13
N GLY A 87 -7.21 -2.83 -28.69
CA GLY A 87 -7.40 -3.17 -27.29
C GLY A 87 -6.39 -4.20 -26.80
N ASP A 88 -5.52 -3.77 -25.90
CA ASP A 88 -4.91 -4.63 -24.88
C ASP A 88 -4.95 -3.85 -23.56
N SER A 89 -5.78 -4.33 -22.63
CA SER A 89 -5.67 -3.92 -21.23
C SER A 89 -4.25 -4.21 -20.76
N PRO A 90 -3.55 -3.26 -20.11
CA PRO A 90 -2.27 -3.59 -19.49
C PRO A 90 -2.57 -4.66 -18.45
N ALA A 91 -2.07 -5.85 -18.72
CA ALA A 91 -2.04 -6.94 -17.77
C ALA A 91 -1.40 -6.41 -16.49
N LEU A 92 -1.98 -6.85 -15.38
CA LEU A 92 -1.32 -7.00 -14.10
C LEU A 92 0.17 -7.34 -14.32
N ILE A 93 1.03 -6.34 -14.23
CA ILE A 93 2.42 -6.60 -13.87
C ILE A 93 2.34 -6.74 -12.35
N PHE A 94 2.11 -8.00 -11.96
CA PHE A 94 1.90 -8.63 -10.65
C PHE A 94 0.52 -9.26 -10.43
#